data_AF-A0A378UE67-F1
#
_entry.id   AF-A0A378UE67-F1
#
_cell.length_a   1.000
_cell.length_b   1.000
_cell.length_c   1.000
_cell.angle_alpha   90.00
_cell.angle_beta   90.00
_cell.angle_gamma   90.00
#
_symmetry.space_group_name_H-M   'P 1'
#
loop_
_entity.id
_entity.type
_entity.pdbx_description
1 polymer ?
#
loop_
_entity_poly.entity_id
_entity_poly.type
_entity_poly.pdbx_seq_one_letter_code
_entity_poly.pdbx_strand_id
1 'polypeptide(L)'
;MNRSRIAVLSAATIVAALGLCGCSSADHPAKNSHPTTSALSAAPEAPPAAPLPAPEALTTVLDRLADVNVPGADKVGLVEQGSANDAAALDKFGRALADNGFTPLTFEADDLAFSQTEPKNVVATVKVTAGGEDSTRNFSFPMEFTPHGDGWQLTRHTADLLLVMGAGAEASPPPAPTPPR
;
A
#
# COMPACT_ATOMS: atom_id res chain seq x y z
N MET A 1 -39.28 -20.33 -29.96
CA MET A 1 -38.62 -19.14 -30.55
C MET A 1 -37.26 -18.99 -29.89
N ASN A 2 -36.21 -19.57 -30.47
CA ASN A 2 -35.18 -18.92 -31.30
C ASN A 2 -33.98 -18.47 -30.42
N ARG A 3 -32.71 -18.73 -30.69
CA ARG A 3 -31.94 -19.49 -31.68
C ARG A 3 -30.52 -19.62 -31.09
N SER A 4 -29.91 -20.80 -31.16
CA SER A 4 -28.47 -21.03 -30.89
C SER A 4 -27.59 -20.21 -31.83
N ARG A 5 -26.37 -19.84 -31.41
CA ARG A 5 -25.11 -20.01 -32.18
C ARG A 5 -23.89 -20.05 -31.25
N ILE A 6 -23.17 -21.17 -31.33
CA ILE A 6 -21.81 -21.39 -30.86
C ILE A 6 -20.86 -20.77 -31.89
N ALA A 7 -19.74 -20.18 -31.45
CA ALA A 7 -18.58 -19.96 -32.29
C ALA A 7 -17.30 -20.31 -31.51
N VAL A 8 -16.68 -21.41 -31.90
CA VAL A 8 -15.29 -21.84 -31.64
C VAL A 8 -14.47 -21.46 -32.88
N LEU A 9 -13.16 -21.18 -32.73
CA LEU A 9 -12.03 -21.22 -33.70
C LEU A 9 -11.10 -20.02 -33.42
N SER A 10 -9.76 -20.06 -33.50
CA SER A 10 -8.75 -21.12 -33.61
C SER A 10 -7.36 -20.48 -33.48
N ALA A 11 -6.34 -21.33 -33.30
CA ALA A 11 -4.92 -21.05 -33.07
C ALA A 11 -4.16 -20.30 -34.19
N ALA A 12 -3.01 -19.71 -33.82
CA ALA A 12 -1.86 -19.52 -34.69
C ALA A 12 -0.53 -19.61 -33.90
N THR A 13 0.33 -20.52 -34.34
CA THR A 13 1.69 -20.84 -33.91
C THR A 13 2.73 -19.89 -34.51
N ILE A 14 3.90 -19.68 -33.87
CA ILE A 14 5.23 -19.65 -34.52
C ILE A 14 6.32 -20.00 -33.48
N VAL A 15 7.20 -20.91 -33.88
CA VAL A 15 8.47 -21.33 -33.24
C VAL A 15 9.63 -20.72 -34.02
N ALA A 16 10.68 -20.26 -33.34
CA ALA A 16 12.09 -20.23 -33.82
C ALA A 16 12.99 -19.90 -32.61
N ALA A 17 13.76 -20.84 -32.03
CA ALA A 17 15.02 -21.44 -32.49
C ALA A 17 16.27 -20.61 -32.13
N LEU A 18 17.28 -21.32 -31.62
CA LEU A 18 18.51 -20.86 -30.95
C LEU A 18 19.51 -20.18 -31.90
N GLY A 19 20.35 -19.31 -31.34
CA GLY A 19 21.63 -18.88 -31.92
C GLY A 19 22.74 -18.90 -30.87
N LEU A 20 23.52 -20.00 -30.84
CA LEU A 20 24.79 -20.12 -30.14
C LEU A 20 25.95 -19.63 -31.03
N CYS A 21 27.04 -19.25 -30.36
CA CYS A 21 28.44 -19.21 -30.81
C CYS A 21 28.91 -18.07 -31.72
N GLY A 22 30.11 -17.56 -31.37
CA GLY A 22 31.15 -17.35 -32.37
C GLY A 22 32.04 -16.13 -32.17
N CYS A 23 33.11 -16.26 -31.36
CA CYS A 23 34.30 -15.43 -31.51
C CYS A 23 34.96 -15.72 -32.88
N SER A 24 35.38 -14.69 -33.61
CA SER A 24 36.59 -14.78 -34.45
C SER A 24 37.10 -13.38 -34.79
N SER A 25 38.36 -13.12 -34.43
CA SER A 25 39.13 -11.97 -34.89
C SER A 25 39.43 -12.13 -36.39
N ALA A 26 39.33 -11.05 -37.16
CA ALA A 26 39.98 -10.95 -38.46
C ALA A 26 40.44 -9.52 -38.75
N ASP A 27 41.66 -9.49 -39.26
CA ASP A 27 42.61 -8.42 -39.51
C ASP A 27 42.13 -7.31 -40.48
N HIS A 28 42.73 -6.13 -40.34
CA HIS A 28 42.59 -4.92 -41.16
C HIS A 28 42.99 -5.18 -42.64
N PRO A 29 42.49 -4.45 -43.67
CA PRO A 29 43.18 -3.20 -44.03
C PRO A 29 42.35 -2.08 -44.72
N ALA A 30 42.87 -0.84 -44.54
CA ALA A 30 42.95 0.29 -45.48
C ALA A 30 41.74 1.21 -45.81
N LYS A 31 41.84 2.44 -45.28
CA LYS A 31 41.75 3.77 -45.96
C LYS A 31 40.61 4.04 -46.96
N ASN A 32 39.62 4.84 -46.57
CA ASN A 32 39.42 6.25 -47.00
C ASN A 32 38.02 6.79 -46.62
N SER A 33 38.03 7.90 -45.86
CA SER A 33 37.17 9.11 -45.90
C SER A 33 35.63 9.04 -46.12
N HIS A 34 34.85 9.45 -45.10
CA HIS A 34 33.86 10.57 -45.07
C HIS A 34 32.82 10.39 -43.91
N PRO A 35 32.17 11.47 -43.43
CA PRO A 35 31.72 11.60 -42.05
C PRO A 35 30.46 10.79 -41.79
N THR A 36 30.44 9.98 -40.73
CA THR A 36 29.21 9.36 -40.24
C THR A 36 28.88 9.99 -38.90
N THR A 37 27.93 10.93 -38.97
CA THR A 37 26.86 11.18 -38.01
C THR A 37 27.16 10.73 -36.57
N SER A 38 27.46 11.71 -35.72
CA SER A 38 27.38 11.57 -34.27
C SER A 38 26.14 10.78 -33.88
N ALA A 39 26.35 9.73 -33.09
CA ALA A 39 25.31 8.87 -32.57
C ALA A 39 24.20 9.71 -31.92
N LEU A 40 22.99 9.61 -32.47
CA LEU A 40 21.77 9.90 -31.73
C LEU A 40 21.54 8.73 -30.76
N SER A 41 22.29 8.71 -29.66
CA SER A 41 21.82 8.06 -28.44
C SER A 41 20.97 9.07 -27.69
N ALA A 42 19.72 9.21 -28.13
CA ALA A 42 18.67 9.74 -27.30
C ALA A 42 17.74 8.56 -26.99
N ALA A 43 18.05 7.82 -25.92
CA ALA A 43 16.99 7.09 -25.24
C ALA A 43 16.06 8.17 -24.64
N PRO A 44 14.77 8.21 -24.99
CA PRO A 44 13.84 9.10 -24.31
C PRO A 44 13.84 8.74 -22.83
N GLU A 45 14.24 9.72 -22.02
CA GLU A 45 14.16 9.73 -20.58
C GLU A 45 12.71 9.36 -20.19
N ALA A 46 12.56 8.35 -19.33
CA ALA A 46 11.25 8.00 -18.81
C ALA A 46 10.66 9.24 -18.11
N PRO A 47 9.39 9.63 -18.37
CA PRO A 47 8.77 10.74 -17.67
C PRO A 47 8.87 10.49 -16.15
N PRO A 48 9.09 11.55 -15.35
CA PRO A 48 9.27 11.39 -13.91
C PRO A 48 8.05 10.67 -13.34
N ALA A 49 8.29 9.55 -12.66
CA ALA A 49 7.30 8.98 -11.77
C ALA A 49 6.80 10.10 -10.86
N ALA A 50 5.48 10.15 -10.62
CA ALA A 50 4.92 11.13 -9.69
C ALA A 50 5.74 11.08 -8.38
N PRO A 51 6.04 12.23 -7.74
CA PRO A 51 6.78 12.19 -6.48
C PRO A 51 5.99 11.40 -5.43
N LEU A 52 6.71 10.67 -4.58
CA LEU A 52 6.09 10.07 -3.39
C LEU A 52 5.50 11.18 -2.50
N PRO A 53 4.41 10.89 -1.76
CA PRO A 53 3.84 11.84 -0.83
C PRO A 53 4.79 12.13 0.34
N ALA A 54 4.56 13.24 1.02
CA ALA A 54 5.18 13.49 2.31
C ALA A 54 4.67 12.47 3.35
N PRO A 55 5.53 11.91 4.22
CA PRO A 55 5.12 10.98 5.27
C PRO A 55 3.95 11.49 6.13
N GLU A 56 3.94 12.79 6.40
CA GLU A 56 2.92 13.45 7.23
C GLU A 56 1.53 13.40 6.60
N ALA A 57 1.45 13.33 5.27
CA ALA A 57 0.19 13.17 4.57
C ALA A 57 -0.46 11.81 4.87
N LEU A 58 0.35 10.77 5.10
CA LEU A 58 -0.11 9.43 5.45
C LEU A 58 -0.41 9.32 6.95
N THR A 59 0.46 9.86 7.81
CA THR A 59 0.23 9.81 9.28
C THR A 59 -0.99 10.62 9.70
N THR A 60 -1.31 11.72 9.01
CA THR A 60 -2.55 12.50 9.27
C THR A 60 -3.83 11.65 9.11
N VAL A 61 -3.83 10.69 8.18
CA VAL A 61 -4.95 9.74 8.01
C VAL A 61 -5.10 8.87 9.26
N LEU A 62 -3.97 8.36 9.76
CA LEU A 62 -3.92 7.49 10.94
C LEU A 62 -4.27 8.23 12.22
N ASP A 63 -3.77 9.46 12.39
CA ASP A 63 -4.09 10.33 13.51
C ASP A 63 -5.60 10.53 13.62
N ARG A 64 -6.26 10.88 12.51
CA ARG A 64 -7.72 11.05 12.48
C ARG A 64 -8.48 9.75 12.69
N LEU A 65 -7.98 8.62 12.19
CA LEU A 65 -8.61 7.30 12.42
C LEU A 65 -8.55 6.91 13.90
N ALA A 66 -7.43 7.18 14.56
CA ALA A 66 -7.19 6.87 15.97
C ALA A 66 -7.83 7.87 16.95
N ASP A 67 -8.11 9.11 16.52
CA ASP A 67 -8.68 10.15 17.38
C ASP A 67 -10.11 9.79 17.82
N VAL A 68 -10.30 9.63 19.14
CA VAL A 68 -11.61 9.36 19.74
C VAL A 68 -12.59 10.53 19.61
N ASN A 69 -12.10 11.74 19.37
CA ASN A 69 -12.92 12.95 19.23
C ASN A 69 -13.46 13.13 17.81
N VAL A 70 -12.94 12.38 16.83
CA VAL A 70 -13.47 12.37 15.46
C VAL A 70 -14.59 11.32 15.37
N PRO A 71 -15.84 11.72 15.05
CA PRO A 71 -16.94 10.79 14.87
C PRO A 71 -16.70 9.79 13.73
N GLY A 72 -17.26 8.59 13.85
CA GLY A 72 -17.05 7.49 12.92
C GLY A 72 -17.51 7.83 11.52
N ALA A 73 -18.59 8.60 11.39
CA ALA A 73 -19.08 9.11 10.11
C ALA A 73 -18.03 9.96 9.37
N ASP A 74 -17.23 10.73 10.11
CA ASP A 74 -16.15 11.57 9.54
C ASP A 74 -14.89 10.75 9.27
N LYS A 75 -14.74 9.57 9.91
CA LYS A 75 -13.66 8.60 9.64
C LYS A 75 -13.90 7.74 8.41
N VAL A 76 -15.16 7.59 7.98
CA VAL A 76 -15.51 6.76 6.80
C VAL A 76 -14.71 7.18 5.57
N GLY A 77 -14.55 8.49 5.36
CA GLY A 77 -13.79 9.04 4.22
C GLY A 77 -12.27 8.87 4.31
N LEU A 78 -11.74 8.27 5.37
CA LEU A 78 -10.32 7.97 5.55
C LEU A 78 -9.98 6.52 5.15
N VAL A 79 -10.99 5.72 4.88
CA VAL A 79 -10.85 4.33 4.46
C VAL A 79 -11.39 4.20 3.04
N GLU A 80 -10.60 3.57 2.17
CA GLU A 80 -11.02 3.25 0.81
C GLU A 80 -12.31 2.41 0.84
N GLN A 81 -13.29 2.80 0.02
CA GLN A 81 -14.61 2.19 0.00
C GLN A 81 -15.32 2.19 1.37
N GLY A 82 -14.91 3.08 2.28
CA GLY A 82 -15.62 3.30 3.53
C GLY A 82 -17.07 3.69 3.27
N SER A 83 -17.98 3.13 4.06
CA SER A 83 -19.41 3.40 4.01
C SER A 83 -19.96 3.79 5.38
N ALA A 84 -21.20 4.30 5.39
CA ALA A 84 -21.91 4.60 6.65
C ALA A 84 -22.04 3.37 7.57
N ASN A 85 -22.00 2.15 7.01
CA ASN A 85 -22.04 0.91 7.80
C ASN A 85 -20.77 0.70 8.64
N ASP A 86 -19.63 1.29 8.23
CA ASP A 86 -18.36 1.15 8.92
C ASP A 86 -18.21 2.15 10.09
N ALA A 87 -19.01 3.22 10.12
CA ALA A 87 -18.88 4.31 11.07
C ALA A 87 -18.84 3.82 12.54
N ALA A 88 -19.77 2.92 12.91
CA ALA A 88 -19.83 2.39 14.27
C ALA A 88 -18.59 1.55 14.64
N ALA A 89 -18.03 0.81 13.68
CA ALA A 89 -16.82 0.02 13.89
C ALA A 89 -15.58 0.92 14.02
N LEU A 90 -15.47 1.96 13.20
CA LEU A 90 -14.39 2.94 13.24
C LEU A 90 -14.40 3.76 14.54
N ASP A 91 -15.58 4.13 15.04
CA ASP A 91 -15.71 4.75 16.36
C ASP A 91 -15.28 3.80 17.48
N LYS A 92 -15.66 2.54 17.37
CA LYS A 92 -15.31 1.52 18.35
C LYS A 92 -13.79 1.28 18.39
N PHE A 93 -13.14 1.30 17.24
CA PHE A 93 -11.68 1.16 17.15
C PHE A 93 -10.93 2.25 17.94
N GLY A 94 -11.25 3.52 17.71
CA GLY A 94 -10.61 4.64 18.45
C GLY A 94 -10.87 4.55 19.96
N ARG A 95 -12.09 4.20 20.37
CA ARG A 95 -12.42 3.97 21.78
C ARG A 95 -11.66 2.78 22.37
N ALA A 96 -11.57 1.67 21.66
CA ALA A 96 -10.82 0.50 22.11
C ALA A 96 -9.33 0.81 22.29
N LEU A 97 -8.73 1.61 21.41
CA LEU A 97 -7.34 2.09 21.58
C LEU A 97 -7.19 2.90 22.87
N ALA A 98 -8.12 3.83 23.14
CA ALA A 98 -8.10 4.64 24.36
C ALA A 98 -8.32 3.79 25.62
N ASP A 99 -9.32 2.91 25.63
CA ASP A 99 -9.70 2.05 26.76
C ASP A 99 -8.58 1.06 27.11
N ASN A 100 -7.81 0.60 26.12
CA ASN A 100 -6.63 -0.25 26.34
C ASN A 100 -5.34 0.55 26.62
N GLY A 101 -5.45 1.86 26.81
CA GLY A 101 -4.35 2.74 27.18
C GLY A 101 -3.29 2.90 26.10
N PHE A 102 -3.65 2.72 24.81
CA PHE A 102 -2.73 2.97 23.69
C PHE A 102 -2.62 4.47 23.35
N THR A 103 -3.51 5.31 23.88
CA THR A 103 -3.48 6.77 23.69
C THR A 103 -2.58 7.48 24.72
N PRO A 104 -1.81 8.51 24.34
CA PRO A 104 -1.67 9.04 22.98
C PRO A 104 -0.88 8.08 22.08
N LEU A 105 -1.28 8.05 20.80
CA LEU A 105 -0.59 7.34 19.74
C LEU A 105 0.25 8.33 18.94
N THR A 106 1.47 7.94 18.62
CA THR A 106 2.34 8.67 17.69
C THR A 106 2.60 7.77 16.49
N PHE A 107 2.47 8.32 15.29
CA PHE A 107 2.73 7.63 14.03
C PHE A 107 3.92 8.26 13.32
N GLU A 108 4.85 7.42 12.86
CA GLU A 108 5.91 7.81 11.93
C GLU A 108 5.81 6.90 10.71
N ALA A 109 5.84 7.48 9.51
CA ALA A 109 5.87 6.73 8.26
C ALA A 109 7.27 6.82 7.64
N ASP A 110 7.86 5.68 7.34
CA ASP A 110 9.13 5.54 6.64
C ASP A 110 9.04 4.49 5.53
N ASP A 111 10.14 4.34 4.79
CA ASP A 111 10.25 3.38 3.69
C ASP A 111 9.12 3.47 2.64
N LEU A 112 8.68 4.70 2.35
CA LEU A 112 7.63 4.96 1.36
C LEU A 112 8.05 4.48 -0.03
N ALA A 113 7.19 3.72 -0.68
CA ALA A 113 7.35 3.28 -2.06
C ALA A 113 5.99 3.17 -2.77
N PHE A 114 5.98 3.34 -4.09
CA PHE A 114 4.80 2.99 -4.87
C PHE A 114 4.53 1.49 -4.78
N SER A 115 3.27 1.12 -4.67
CA SER A 115 2.84 -0.28 -4.65
C SER A 115 3.18 -0.95 -5.97
N GLN A 116 3.72 -2.17 -5.88
CA GLN A 116 4.12 -2.99 -7.04
C GLN A 116 2.91 -3.59 -7.76
N THR A 117 1.77 -3.68 -7.07
CA THR A 117 0.53 -4.28 -7.58
C THR A 117 -0.50 -3.22 -7.96
N GLU A 118 -0.53 -2.10 -7.26
CA GLU A 118 -1.47 -0.99 -7.48
C GLU A 118 -0.70 0.32 -7.73
N PRO A 119 -0.38 0.68 -8.98
CA PRO A 119 0.63 1.72 -9.29
C PRO A 119 0.35 3.13 -8.74
N LYS A 120 -0.86 3.39 -8.24
CA LYS A 120 -1.24 4.67 -7.61
C LYS A 120 -1.12 4.65 -6.10
N ASN A 121 -1.10 3.47 -5.50
CA ASN A 121 -1.01 3.30 -4.06
C ASN A 121 0.43 3.49 -3.60
N VAL A 122 0.55 3.89 -2.35
CA VAL A 122 1.83 4.02 -1.65
C VAL A 122 1.82 3.06 -0.48
N VAL A 123 2.86 2.23 -0.39
CA VAL A 123 3.14 1.41 0.78
C VAL A 123 4.14 2.16 1.63
N ALA A 124 3.89 2.20 2.94
CA ALA A 124 4.79 2.77 3.92
C ALA A 124 4.93 1.81 5.10
N THR A 125 6.11 1.75 5.69
CA THR A 125 6.27 1.15 7.02
C THR A 125 5.85 2.20 8.03
N VAL A 126 4.84 1.88 8.85
CA VAL A 126 4.33 2.80 9.86
C VAL A 126 4.77 2.31 11.22
N LYS A 127 5.56 3.11 11.92
CA LYS A 127 5.88 2.95 13.34
C LYS A 127 4.80 3.59 14.17
N VAL A 128 4.33 2.85 15.16
CA VAL A 128 3.30 3.27 16.10
C VAL A 128 3.88 3.18 17.51
N THR A 129 3.82 4.29 18.24
CA THR A 129 4.26 4.38 19.64
C THR A 129 3.06 4.67 20.52
N ALA A 130 2.82 3.82 21.51
CA ALA A 130 1.58 3.81 22.29
C ALA A 130 1.75 4.16 23.77
N GLY A 131 1.09 5.24 24.19
CA GLY A 131 1.19 5.79 25.54
C GLY A 131 2.27 6.86 25.67
N GLY A 132 2.61 7.53 24.58
CA GLY A 132 3.56 8.65 24.53
C GLY A 132 5.00 8.28 24.17
N GLU A 133 5.85 9.29 23.98
CA GLU A 133 7.22 9.18 23.47
C GLU A 133 8.14 8.30 24.34
N ASP A 134 7.93 8.28 25.66
CA ASP A 134 8.71 7.46 26.59
C ASP A 134 8.20 6.00 26.70
N SER A 135 7.18 5.64 25.91
CA SER A 135 6.60 4.30 25.98
C SER A 135 7.48 3.24 25.33
N THR A 136 7.56 2.07 25.97
CA THR A 136 8.24 0.91 25.41
C THR A 136 7.35 0.10 24.45
N ARG A 137 6.09 0.52 24.27
CA ARG A 137 5.10 -0.13 23.41
C ARG A 137 5.16 0.48 22.02
N ASN A 138 6.17 0.05 21.27
CA ASN A 138 6.32 0.38 19.86
C ASN A 138 6.07 -0.86 18.99
N PHE A 139 5.46 -0.65 17.84
CA PHE A 139 5.30 -1.67 16.81
C PHE A 139 5.36 -1.04 15.42
N SER A 140 5.72 -1.82 14.41
CA SER A 140 5.77 -1.35 13.03
C SER A 140 4.95 -2.27 12.15
N PHE A 141 4.20 -1.68 11.22
CA PHE A 141 3.33 -2.42 10.32
C PHE A 141 3.36 -1.80 8.92
N PRO A 142 3.50 -2.60 7.86
CA PRO A 142 3.37 -2.09 6.50
C PRO A 142 1.91 -1.73 6.23
N MET A 143 1.67 -0.48 5.84
CA MET A 143 0.35 0.03 5.50
C MET A 143 0.32 0.51 4.06
N GLU A 144 -0.78 0.26 3.37
CA GLU A 144 -0.99 0.72 2.00
C GLU A 144 -2.06 1.81 1.97
N PHE A 145 -1.76 2.88 1.24
CA PHE A 145 -2.59 4.06 1.10
C PHE A 145 -2.92 4.30 -0.37
N THR A 146 -4.14 4.74 -0.63
CA THR A 146 -4.63 5.10 -1.97
C THR A 146 -4.91 6.60 -2.04
N PRO A 147 -4.56 7.27 -3.15
CA PRO A 147 -4.83 8.70 -3.31
C PRO A 147 -6.34 8.94 -3.44
N HIS A 148 -6.87 9.93 -2.73
CA HIS A 148 -8.28 10.30 -2.76
C HIS A 148 -8.46 11.83 -2.72
N GLY A 149 -8.89 12.41 -3.84
CA GLY A 149 -8.94 13.86 -4.01
C GLY A 149 -7.54 14.47 -3.85
N ASP A 150 -7.40 15.44 -2.97
CA ASP A 150 -6.12 16.08 -2.63
C ASP A 150 -5.41 15.41 -1.43
N GLY A 151 -5.94 14.29 -0.94
CA GLY A 151 -5.45 13.59 0.24
C GLY A 151 -5.26 12.09 0.01
N TRP A 152 -5.22 11.35 1.13
CA TRP A 152 -4.96 9.91 1.16
C TRP A 152 -6.02 9.19 1.98
N GLN A 153 -6.24 7.93 1.63
CA GLN A 153 -7.04 6.99 2.38
C GLN A 153 -6.20 5.75 2.69
N LEU A 154 -6.50 5.10 3.82
CA LEU A 154 -6.02 3.76 4.08
C LEU A 154 -6.77 2.79 3.15
N THR A 155 -6.07 1.87 2.48
CA THR A 155 -6.75 0.87 1.65
C THR A 155 -7.71 0.03 2.48
N ARG A 156 -8.76 -0.50 1.83
CA ARG A 156 -9.77 -1.31 2.53
C ARG A 156 -9.13 -2.54 3.19
N HIS A 157 -8.18 -3.15 2.49
CA HIS A 157 -7.45 -4.31 2.97
C HIS A 157 -6.67 -4.01 4.26
N THR A 158 -5.89 -2.93 4.29
CA THR A 158 -5.15 -2.55 5.51
C THR A 158 -6.11 -2.18 6.63
N ALA A 159 -7.19 -1.44 6.35
CA ALA A 159 -8.18 -1.06 7.35
C ALA A 159 -8.85 -2.28 8.02
N ASP A 160 -9.25 -3.27 7.23
CA ASP A 160 -9.87 -4.50 7.75
C ASP A 160 -8.89 -5.27 8.67
N LEU A 161 -7.60 -5.33 8.32
CA LEU A 161 -6.57 -5.93 9.18
C LEU A 161 -6.44 -5.19 10.52
N LEU A 162 -6.40 -3.85 10.51
CA LEU A 162 -6.33 -3.05 11.73
C LEU A 162 -7.58 -3.24 12.61
N LEU A 163 -8.76 -3.32 12.00
CA LEU A 163 -10.01 -3.54 12.72
C LEU A 163 -10.06 -4.91 13.39
N VAL A 164 -9.60 -5.98 12.72
CA VAL A 164 -9.51 -7.32 13.32
C VAL A 164 -8.55 -7.33 14.51
N MET A 165 -7.39 -6.67 14.41
CA MET A 165 -6.44 -6.56 15.53
C MET A 165 -7.04 -5.78 16.71
N GLY A 166 -7.76 -4.68 16.44
CA GLY A 166 -8.45 -3.91 17.47
C GLY A 166 -9.59 -4.68 18.14
N ALA A 167 -10.34 -5.47 17.38
CA ALA A 167 -11.43 -6.30 17.91
C ALA A 167 -10.93 -7.45 18.81
N GLY A 168 -9.72 -7.97 18.57
CA GLY A 168 -9.10 -9.00 19.39
C GLY A 168 -8.82 -8.57 20.84
N ALA A 169 -8.73 -7.26 21.11
CA ALA A 169 -8.52 -6.72 22.47
C ALA A 169 -9.77 -6.84 23.37
N GLU A 170 -10.96 -7.10 22.82
CA GLU A 170 -12.20 -7.23 23.61
C GLU A 170 -12.48 -8.66 24.13
N ALA A 171 -11.76 -9.68 23.66
CA ALA A 171 -12.10 -11.08 23.92
C ALA A 171 -11.39 -11.69 25.15
N SER A 172 -11.26 -10.96 26.26
CA SER A 172 -10.97 -11.57 27.56
C SER A 172 -12.19 -11.46 28.48
N PRO A 173 -12.94 -12.56 28.73
CA PRO A 173 -13.97 -12.55 29.76
C PRO A 173 -13.31 -12.29 31.12
N PRO A 174 -13.96 -11.55 32.04
CA PRO A 174 -13.44 -11.35 33.38
C PRO A 174 -13.21 -12.71 34.05
N PRO A 175 -12.13 -12.89 34.84
CA PRO A 175 -11.93 -14.13 35.58
C PRO A 175 -13.15 -14.39 36.47
N ALA A 176 -13.74 -15.58 36.34
CA ALA A 176 -14.87 -15.98 37.18
C ALA A 176 -14.46 -15.91 38.67
N PRO A 177 -15.33 -15.40 39.57
CA PRO A 177 -15.02 -15.35 40.98
C PRO A 177 -14.79 -16.77 41.52
N THR A 178 -13.62 -16.99 42.11
CA THR A 178 -13.26 -18.27 42.74
C THR A 178 -14.23 -18.55 43.90
N PRO A 179 -14.88 -19.72 43.96
CA PRO A 179 -15.77 -20.03 45.07
C PRO A 179 -14.98 -20.18 46.39
N PRO A 180 -15.47 -19.64 47.51
CA PRO A 180 -14.82 -19.78 48.81
C PRO A 180 -14.85 -21.23 49.28
N ARG A 181 -13.75 -21.64 49.93
CA ARG A 181 -13.49 -23.00 50.45
C ARG A 181 -14.36 -23.35 51.66
#